data_AF-A0AA95HR53-F1
#
_entry.id   AF-A0AA95HR53-F1
#
_cell.length_a   1.000
_cell.length_b   1.000
_cell.length_c   1.000
_cell.angle_alpha   90.00
_cell.angle_beta   90.00
_cell.angle_gamma   90.00
#
_symmetry.space_group_name_H-M   'P 1'
#
loop_
_entity.id
_entity.type
_entity.pdbx_description
1 polymer ?
#
loop_
_entity_poly.entity_id
_entity_poly.type
_entity_poly.pdbx_seq_one_letter_code
_entity_poly.pdbx_strand_id
1 'polypeptide(L)' 'MEQEQLVAVHKNNAGEIISFQTSSGRIISYRKALLEAYAGNISGVNINEETNGISSLISADGSDFQTYPDIY' A
#
# COMPACT_ATOMS: atom_id res chain seq x y z
N MET A 1 1.98 18.53 -8.34
CA MET A 1 2.01 17.84 -7.04
C MET A 1 2.63 16.49 -7.30
N GLU A 2 3.75 16.17 -6.67
CA GLU A 2 4.41 14.88 -6.86
C GLU A 2 3.65 13.83 -6.04
N GLN A 3 3.19 12.78 -6.70
CA GLN A 3 2.50 11.68 -6.05
C GLN A 3 3.53 10.82 -5.32
N GLU A 4 3.19 10.38 -4.12
CA GLU A 4 4.07 9.51 -3.33
C GLU A 4 3.98 8.07 -3.81
N GLN A 5 5.04 7.29 -3.61
CA GLN A 5 5.04 5.85 -3.90
C GLN A 5 5.18 5.07 -2.60
N LEU A 6 4.62 3.86 -2.57
CA LEU A 6 4.92 2.92 -1.49
C LEU A 6 6.32 2.36 -1.74
N VAL A 7 7.17 2.30 -0.72
CA VAL A 7 8.57 1.84 -0.86
C VAL A 7 8.95 0.73 0.11
N ALA A 8 8.21 0.58 1.22
CA ALA A 8 8.41 -0.46 2.21
C ALA A 8 7.08 -0.83 2.88
N VAL A 9 7.04 -1.98 3.55
CA VAL A 9 5.88 -2.50 4.27
C VAL A 9 6.24 -2.77 5.72
N HIS A 10 5.26 -2.73 6.61
CA HIS A 10 5.40 -3.28 7.94
C HIS A 10 4.35 -4.36 8.12
N LYS A 11 4.82 -5.56 8.47
CA LYS A 11 3.98 -6.74 8.65
C LYS A 11 3.77 -7.04 10.13
N ASN A 12 2.60 -7.56 10.49
CA ASN A 12 2.37 -8.08 11.84
C ASN A 12 3.04 -9.45 12.02
N ASN A 13 2.96 -10.02 13.23
CA ASN A 13 3.51 -11.36 13.53
C ASN A 13 2.92 -12.50 12.68
N ALA A 14 1.78 -12.29 12.04
CA ALA A 14 1.16 -13.25 11.12
C ALA A 14 1.61 -13.07 9.66
N GLY A 15 2.46 -12.08 9.37
CA GLY A 15 2.93 -11.75 8.02
C GLY A 15 1.98 -10.87 7.21
N GLU A 16 0.92 -10.34 7.84
CA GLU A 16 -0.04 -9.46 7.18
C GLU A 16 0.47 -8.02 7.16
N ILE A 17 0.38 -7.36 6.00
CA ILE A 17 0.81 -5.96 5.86
C ILE A 17 -0.18 -5.05 6.57
N ILE A 18 0.29 -4.35 7.59
CA ILE A 18 -0.53 -3.44 8.40
C ILE A 18 -0.23 -1.97 8.13
N SER A 19 0.93 -1.65 7.56
CA SER A 19 1.35 -0.28 7.24
C SER A 19 2.33 -0.26 6.07
N PHE A 20 2.43 0.91 5.43
CA PHE A 20 3.37 1.17 4.35
C PHE A 20 4.21 2.41 4.65
N GLN A 21 5.44 2.41 4.16
CA GLN A 21 6.26 3.60 4.09
C GLN A 21 6.11 4.24 2.71
N THR A 22 5.91 5.55 2.67
CA THR A 22 5.88 6.32 1.44
C THR A 22 7.28 6.82 1.06
N SER A 23 7.47 7.21 -0.20
CA SER A 23 8.72 7.78 -0.71
C SER A 23 9.14 9.08 0.00
N SER A 24 8.23 9.76 0.69
CA SER A 24 8.56 10.93 1.54
C SER A 24 9.01 10.55 2.96
N GLY A 25 9.02 9.26 3.29
CA GLY A 25 9.41 8.72 4.60
C GLY A 25 8.27 8.62 5.62
N ARG A 26 7.03 8.96 5.26
CA ARG A 26 5.86 8.81 6.15
C ARG A 26 5.51 7.32 6.29
N ILE A 27 5.12 6.91 7.49
CA ILE A 27 4.49 5.60 7.71
C ILE A 27 2.98 5.81 7.81
N ILE A 28 2.22 5.12 6.98
CA ILE A 28 0.75 5.19 6.93
C ILE A 28 0.17 3.79 7.11
N SER A 29 -0.98 3.69 7.79
CA SER A 29 -1.69 2.42 7.93
C SER A 29 -2.24 1.94 6.58
N TYR A 30 -2.46 0.63 6.45
CA TYR A 30 -3.05 0.03 5.24
C TYR A 30 -4.34 0.74 4.80
N ARG A 31 -5.24 1.02 5.75
CA ARG A 31 -6.48 1.75 5.48
C ARG A 31 -6.24 3.17 4.96
N LYS A 32 -5.24 3.88 5.48
CA LYS A 32 -4.90 5.23 5.01
C LYS A 32 -4.28 5.17 3.60
N ALA A 33 -3.46 4.17 3.32
CA ALA A 33 -2.94 3.94 1.97
C ALA A 33 -4.06 3.69 0.96
N LEU A 34 -5.09 2.90 1.30
CA LEU A 34 -6.26 2.69 0.43
C LEU A 34 -6.97 4.01 0.13
N LEU A 35 -7.24 4.82 1.16
CA LEU A 35 -7.90 6.12 1.00
C LEU A 35 -7.06 7.10 0.16
N GLU A 36 -5.74 7.13 0.36
CA GLU A 36 -4.84 7.99 -0.41
C GLU A 36 -4.68 7.51 -1.86
N ALA A 37 -4.75 6.21 -2.12
CA ALA A 37 -4.82 5.65 -3.46
C ALA A 37 -6.13 6.05 -4.17
N TYR A 38 -7.28 5.94 -3.49
CA TYR A 38 -8.57 6.42 -4.02
C TYR A 38 -8.55 7.92 -4.33
N ALA A 39 -7.85 8.71 -3.50
CA ALA A 39 -7.69 10.15 -3.71
C ALA A 39 -6.66 10.51 -4.79
N GLY A 40 -5.91 9.54 -5.33
CA GLY A 40 -4.84 9.76 -6.30
C GLY A 40 -3.57 10.40 -5.72
N ASN A 41 -3.37 10.33 -4.40
CA ASN A 41 -2.17 10.84 -3.73
C ASN A 41 -0.99 9.86 -3.79
N ILE A 42 -1.28 8.57 -3.94
CA ILE A 42 -0.28 7.50 -4.06
C ILE A 42 -0.30 6.93 -5.48
N SER A 43 0.88 6.80 -6.05
CA SER A 43 1.12 6.28 -7.40
C SER A 43 1.80 4.92 -7.36
N GLY A 44 1.74 4.22 -8.49
CA GLY A 44 2.30 2.88 -8.60
C GLY A 44 1.46 1.81 -7.90
N VAL A 45 0.20 2.11 -7.59
CA VAL A 45 -0.74 1.20 -6.95
C VAL A 45 -2.07 1.18 -7.70
N ASN A 46 -2.74 0.03 -7.67
CA ASN A 46 -4.12 -0.11 -8.09
C ASN A 46 -4.95 -0.61 -6.92
N ILE A 47 -6.26 -0.37 -7.01
CA ILE A 47 -7.23 -0.88 -6.05
C ILE A 47 -7.95 -2.04 -6.71
N ASN A 48 -7.81 -3.22 -6.11
CA ASN A 48 -8.50 -4.42 -6.53
C ASN A 48 -9.75 -4.61 -5.67
N GLU A 49 -10.92 -4.47 -6.28
CA GLU A 49 -12.20 -4.76 -5.64
C GLU A 49 -12.54 -6.23 -5.84
N GLU A 50 -12.54 -7.00 -4.76
CA GLU A 50 -12.96 -8.39 -4.77
C GLU A 50 -14.49 -8.49 -4.89
N THR A 51 -14.98 -9.63 -5.38
CA THR A 51 -16.42 -9.89 -5.61
C THR A 51 -17.27 -9.80 -4.32
N ASN A 52 -16.65 -9.87 -3.15
CA ASN A 52 -17.28 -9.71 -1.84
C ASN A 52 -17.39 -8.24 -1.38
N GLY A 53 -16.93 -7.27 -2.18
CA GLY A 53 -16.90 -5.85 -1.82
C GLY A 53 -15.72 -5.43 -0.95
N ILE A 54 -14.72 -6.31 -0.76
CA ILE A 54 -13.48 -5.98 -0.08
C ILE A 54 -12.49 -5.39 -1.09
N SER A 55 -11.98 -4.20 -0.79
CA SER A 55 -10.96 -3.54 -1.60
C SER A 55 -9.58 -3.82 -1.02
N SER A 56 -8.66 -4.30 -1.86
CA SER A 56 -7.26 -4.50 -1.54
C SER A 56 -6.38 -3.60 -2.40
N LEU A 57 -5.24 -3.19 -1.85
CA LEU A 57 -4.17 -2.56 -2.60
C LEU A 57 -3.33 -3.62 -3.30
N ILE A 58 -3.01 -3.37 -4.57
CA ILE A 58 -2.02 -4.11 -5.34
C ILE A 58 -1.04 -3.12 -6.00
N SER A 59 0.15 -3.59 -6.36
CA SER A 59 1.09 -2.79 -7.13
C SER A 59 0.57 -2.56 -8.56
N ALA A 60 1.03 -1.50 -9.22
CA ALA A 60 0.61 -1.15 -10.58
C ALA A 60 0.93 -2.23 -11.62
N ASP A 61 1.94 -3.06 -11.37
CA ASP A 61 2.32 -4.22 -12.19
C ASP A 61 1.48 -5.48 -11.91
N GLY A 62 0.51 -5.40 -10.99
CA GLY A 62 -0.35 -6.50 -10.60
C GLY A 62 0.26 -7.43 -9.56
N SER A 63 1.47 -7.16 -9.08
CA SER A 63 2.09 -7.90 -7.98
C SER A 63 1.56 -7.45 -6.60
N ASP A 64 1.77 -8.30 -5.61
CA ASP A 64 1.56 -7.93 -4.21
C ASP A 64 2.78 -7.17 -3.65
N PHE A 65 2.63 -6.61 -2.45
CA PHE A 65 3.70 -5.89 -1.75
C PHE A 65 4.53 -6.80 -0.83
N GLN A 66 4.43 -8.14 -0.94
CA GLN A 66 5.15 -9.04 -0.04
C GLN A 66 6.66 -9.00 -0.26
N THR A 67 7.09 -8.63 -1.47
CA THR A 67 8.49 -8.48 -1.87
C THR A 67 9.13 -7.17 -1.42
N TYR A 68 8.33 -6.24 -0.90
CA TYR A 68 8.84 -4.95 -0.44
C TYR A 68 9.67 -5.14 0.84
N PRO A 69 10.71 -4.31 1.04
CA PRO A 69 11.50 -4.36 2.27
C PRO A 69 10.60 -4.11 3.49
N ASP A 70 10.91 -4.78 4.60
CA ASP A 70 10.25 -4.49 5.87
C ASP A 70 10.85 -3.21 6.48
N ILE A 71 10.00 -2.45 7.17
CA ILE A 71 10.40 -1.24 7.91
C ILE A 71 11.19 -1.62 9.18
N TYR A 72 10.96 -2.82 9.75
CA TYR A 72 11.53 -3.31 11.01
C TYR A 72 12.31 -4.63 10.91
#